data_AF-A0A7S2XW01-F1
#
_entry.id   AF-A0A7S2XW01-F1
#
_cell.length_a   1.000
_cell.length_b   1.000
_cell.length_c   1.000
_cell.angle_alpha   90.00
_cell.angle_beta   90.00
_cell.angle_gamma   90.00
#
_symmetry.space_group_name_H-M   'P 1'
#
loop_
_entity.id
_entity.type
_entity.pdbx_description
1 polymer ?
#
loop_
_entity_poly.entity_id
_entity_poly.type
_entity_poly.pdbx_seq_one_letter_code
_entity_poly.pdbx_strand_id
1 'polypeptide(L)'
;QGVNVFVQIMTAVDMVVMGVLLGAIGYFRGHKVMQVSQPSFLVALIVCGMLVVGGMETLGRPSEANCYLQAWLITVPFSAMFSLLIARAYLVLRRAEKKS
;
A
#
# COMPACT_ATOMS: atom_id res chain seq x y z
N GLN A 1 -18.04 20.99 -3.49
CA GLN A 1 -18.74 19.73 -3.19
C GLN A 1 -18.36 18.58 -4.14
N GLY A 2 -18.24 18.78 -5.45
CA GLY A 2 -17.87 17.70 -6.39
C GLY A 2 -16.51 17.02 -6.16
N VAL A 3 -15.49 17.76 -5.72
CA VAL A 3 -14.13 17.22 -5.47
C VAL A 3 -14.10 16.22 -4.31
N ASN A 4 -14.84 16.47 -3.22
CA ASN A 4 -14.88 15.53 -2.08
C ASN A 4 -15.59 14.22 -2.43
N VAL A 5 -16.66 14.28 -3.24
CA VAL A 5 -17.37 13.08 -3.68
C VAL A 5 -16.51 12.25 -4.62
N PHE A 6 -15.77 12.88 -5.53
CA PHE A 6 -14.83 12.19 -6.41
C PHE A 6 -13.74 11.46 -5.63
N VAL A 7 -13.11 12.12 -4.65
CA VAL A 7 -12.08 11.50 -3.80
C VAL A 7 -12.65 10.31 -3.03
N GLN A 8 -13.83 10.45 -2.42
CA GLN A 8 -14.48 9.35 -1.68
C GLN A 8 -14.80 8.15 -2.56
N ILE A 9 -15.25 8.37 -3.81
CA ILE A 9 -15.52 7.29 -4.76
C ILE A 9 -14.21 6.56 -5.10
N MET A 10 -13.14 7.31 -5.41
CA MET A 10 -11.84 6.72 -5.74
C MET A 10 -11.28 5.93 -4.54
N THR A 11 -11.37 6.49 -3.33
CA THR A 11 -10.98 5.81 -2.10
C THR A 11 -11.78 4.53 -1.86
N ALA A 12 -13.10 4.55 -2.05
CA ALA A 12 -13.93 3.36 -1.90
C ALA A 12 -13.55 2.27 -2.92
N VAL A 13 -13.29 2.65 -4.17
CA VAL A 13 -12.82 1.73 -5.21
C VAL A 13 -11.45 1.14 -4.83
N ASP A 14 -10.51 1.97 -4.39
CA ASP A 14 -9.18 1.53 -3.97
C ASP A 14 -9.25 0.54 -2.80
N MET A 15 -10.11 0.80 -1.81
CA MET A 15 -10.32 -0.12 -0.68
C MET A 15 -10.87 -1.48 -1.13
N VAL A 16 -11.83 -1.48 -2.07
CA VAL A 16 -12.36 -2.74 -2.63
C VAL A 16 -11.27 -3.49 -3.38
N VAL A 17 -10.50 -2.81 -4.23
CA VAL A 17 -9.39 -3.42 -4.97
C VAL A 17 -8.34 -4.00 -4.01
N MET A 18 -7.95 -3.27 -2.98
CA MET A 18 -7.00 -3.76 -1.96
C MET A 18 -7.54 -4.98 -1.20
N GLY A 19 -8.84 -5.00 -0.86
CA GLY A 19 -9.49 -6.15 -0.24
C GLY A 19 -9.46 -7.40 -1.14
N VAL A 20 -9.76 -7.23 -2.42
CA VAL A 20 -9.69 -8.32 -3.42
C VAL A 20 -8.24 -8.84 -3.56
N LEU A 21 -7.26 -7.94 -3.60
CA LEU A 21 -5.84 -8.31 -3.67
C LEU A 21 -5.38 -9.11 -2.43
N LEU A 22 -5.78 -8.70 -1.23
CA LEU A 22 -5.50 -9.45 0.00
C LEU A 22 -6.15 -10.84 -0.03
N GLY A 23 -7.40 -10.93 -0.48
CA GLY A 23 -8.10 -12.20 -0.67
C GLY A 23 -7.37 -13.11 -1.66
N ALA A 24 -6.91 -12.56 -2.80
CA ALA A 24 -6.15 -13.28 -3.79
C ALA A 24 -4.78 -13.76 -3.25
N ILE A 25 -4.08 -12.93 -2.47
CA ILE A 25 -2.82 -13.34 -1.83
C ILE A 25 -3.05 -14.49 -0.85
N GLY A 26 -4.13 -14.44 -0.06
CA GLY A 26 -4.52 -15.52 0.84
C GLY A 26 -4.84 -16.81 0.09
N TYR A 27 -5.68 -16.72 -0.94
CA TYR A 27 -6.13 -17.87 -1.73
C TYR A 27 -4.97 -18.53 -2.51
N PHE A 28 -4.11 -17.74 -3.15
CA PHE A 28 -2.98 -18.23 -3.95
C PHE A 28 -1.67 -18.35 -3.17
N ARG A 29 -1.69 -18.29 -1.83
CA ARG A 29 -0.48 -18.32 -0.98
C ARG A 29 0.44 -19.52 -1.27
N GLY A 30 -0.13 -20.67 -1.65
CA GLY A 30 0.60 -21.89 -1.99
C GLY A 30 1.12 -21.96 -3.43
N HIS A 31 0.72 -21.04 -4.30
CA HIS A 31 1.10 -21.07 -5.72
C HIS A 31 2.56 -20.63 -5.90
N LYS A 32 3.30 -21.29 -6.81
CA LYS A 32 4.74 -21.03 -7.05
C LYS A 32 5.02 -19.54 -7.33
N VAL A 33 4.14 -18.88 -8.09
CA VAL A 33 4.26 -17.44 -8.41
C VAL A 33 4.18 -16.58 -7.15
N MET A 34 3.25 -16.88 -6.24
CA MET A 34 3.07 -16.12 -4.99
C MET A 34 4.25 -16.32 -4.04
N GLN A 35 4.79 -17.53 -3.97
CA GLN A 35 5.97 -17.83 -3.15
C GLN A 35 7.22 -17.08 -3.62
N VAL A 36 7.42 -16.95 -4.94
CA VAL A 36 8.54 -16.17 -5.52
C VAL A 36 8.41 -14.68 -5.15
N SER A 37 7.20 -14.14 -5.25
CA SER A 37 6.90 -12.74 -4.92
C SER A 37 6.92 -12.43 -3.42
N GLN A 38 7.01 -13.45 -2.57
CA GLN A 38 6.88 -13.40 -1.10
C GLN A 38 5.56 -12.73 -0.66
N PRO A 39 4.54 -13.51 -0.26
CA PRO A 39 3.22 -12.96 0.05
C PRO A 39 3.26 -11.93 1.18
N SER A 40 4.19 -12.06 2.14
CA SER A 40 4.38 -11.09 3.22
C SER A 40 4.80 -9.70 2.73
N PHE A 41 5.62 -9.63 1.67
CA PHE A 41 6.02 -8.37 1.05
C PHE A 41 4.82 -7.68 0.38
N LEU A 42 4.00 -8.45 -0.35
CA LEU A 42 2.81 -7.92 -1.00
C LEU A 42 1.76 -7.44 0.01
N VAL A 43 1.55 -8.19 1.11
CA VAL A 43 0.66 -7.76 2.20
C VAL A 43 1.17 -6.46 2.82
N ALA A 44 2.47 -6.31 3.08
CA ALA A 44 3.03 -5.09 3.65
C ALA A 44 2.80 -3.87 2.74
N LEU A 45 2.97 -4.02 1.42
CA LEU A 45 2.66 -2.96 0.46
C LEU A 45 1.18 -2.56 0.48
N ILE A 46 0.27 -3.54 0.50
CA ILE A 46 -1.16 -3.27 0.53
C ILE A 46 -1.57 -2.58 1.84
N VAL A 47 -1.03 -3.01 2.98
CA VAL A 47 -1.27 -2.34 4.27
C VAL A 47 -0.79 -0.89 4.25
N CYS A 48 0.40 -0.62 3.68
CA CYS A 48 0.86 0.76 3.51
C CYS A 48 -0.08 1.58 2.63
N GLY A 49 -0.54 1.01 1.51
CA GLY A 49 -1.53 1.64 0.63
C GLY A 49 -2.84 1.99 1.36
N MET A 50 -3.38 1.05 2.16
CA MET A 50 -4.61 1.27 2.93
C MET A 50 -4.47 2.43 3.92
N LEU A 51 -3.31 2.59 4.56
CA LEU A 51 -3.06 3.69 5.49
C LEU A 51 -3.00 5.05 4.78
N VAL A 52 -2.37 5.11 3.59
CA VAL A 52 -2.34 6.35 2.79
C VAL A 52 -3.74 6.76 2.37
N VAL A 53 -4.53 5.80 1.86
CA VAL A 53 -5.91 6.03 1.42
C VAL A 53 -6.79 6.46 2.61
N GLY A 54 -6.63 5.83 3.78
CA GLY A 54 -7.32 6.23 5.01
C GLY A 54 -6.93 7.62 5.50
N GLY A 55 -5.67 8.04 5.31
CA GLY A 55 -5.23 9.41 5.60
C GLY A 55 -5.92 10.45 4.70
N MET A 56 -6.26 10.11 3.46
CA MET A 56 -6.98 11.04 2.56
C MET A 56 -8.43 11.25 2.98
N GLU A 57 -9.10 10.26 3.56
CA GLU A 57 -10.47 10.40 4.08
C GLU A 57 -10.57 11.41 5.25
N THR A 58 -9.47 11.64 5.97
CA THR A 58 -9.44 12.64 7.07
C THR A 58 -9.46 14.09 6.58
N LEU A 59 -9.27 14.36 5.28
CA LEU A 59 -9.28 15.71 4.66
C LEU A 59 -10.59 16.49 4.91
N GLY A 60 -11.70 15.83 5.21
CA GLY A 60 -13.01 16.46 5.36
C GLY A 60 -13.37 16.93 6.78
N ARG A 61 -12.56 16.65 7.81
CA ARG A 61 -12.91 16.94 9.22
C ARG A 61 -11.85 17.81 9.88
N PRO A 62 -12.02 19.15 9.90
CA PRO A 62 -11.03 20.05 10.48
C PRO A 62 -10.96 19.84 12.01
N SER A 63 -9.90 19.18 12.44
CA SER A 63 -9.51 19.02 13.85
C SER A 63 -7.99 18.98 13.88
N GLU A 64 -7.36 19.66 14.84
CA GLU A 64 -5.90 19.66 14.99
C GLU A 64 -5.34 18.23 15.10
N ALA A 65 -6.03 17.36 15.83
CA ALA A 65 -5.67 15.95 15.94
C ALA A 65 -5.72 15.22 14.59
N ASN A 66 -6.70 15.55 13.74
CA ASN A 66 -6.81 14.96 12.40
C ASN A 66 -5.69 15.44 11.47
N CYS A 67 -5.26 16.71 11.56
CA CYS A 67 -4.14 17.23 10.78
C CYS A 67 -2.82 16.52 11.11
N TYR A 68 -2.53 16.32 12.40
CA TYR A 68 -1.37 15.53 12.81
C TYR A 68 -1.49 14.08 12.35
N LEU A 69 -2.61 13.43 12.62
CA LEU A 69 -2.85 12.04 12.23
C LEU A 69 -2.72 11.84 10.71
N GLN A 70 -3.25 12.76 9.91
CA GLN A 70 -3.13 12.76 8.46
C GLN A 70 -1.67 12.80 7.99
N ALA A 71 -0.86 13.70 8.56
CA ALA A 71 0.55 13.82 8.21
C ALA A 71 1.27 12.48 8.45
N TRP A 72 1.00 11.82 9.57
CA TRP A 72 1.56 10.51 9.90
C TRP A 72 1.06 9.39 8.97
N LEU A 73 -0.25 9.34 8.70
CA LEU A 73 -0.88 8.32 7.86
C LEU A 73 -0.49 8.41 6.38
N ILE A 74 -0.03 9.56 5.91
CA ILE A 74 0.46 9.70 4.54
C ILE A 74 1.98 9.48 4.49
N THR A 75 2.75 10.21 5.31
CA THR A 75 4.22 10.23 5.17
C THR A 75 4.88 8.92 5.56
N VAL A 76 4.50 8.33 6.69
CA VAL A 76 5.15 7.11 7.19
C VAL A 76 4.85 5.91 6.27
N PRO A 77 3.59 5.62 5.90
CA PRO A 77 3.29 4.49 5.02
C PRO A 77 3.88 4.68 3.62
N PHE A 78 3.89 5.90 3.09
CA PHE A 78 4.51 6.19 1.79
C PHE A 78 6.02 5.94 1.81
N SER A 79 6.71 6.41 2.86
CA SER A 79 8.15 6.16 3.03
C SER A 79 8.45 4.66 3.18
N ALA A 80 7.66 3.94 3.99
CA ALA A 80 7.79 2.50 4.17
C ALA A 80 7.58 1.73 2.84
N MET A 81 6.59 2.14 2.04
CA MET A 81 6.32 1.54 0.73
C MET A 81 7.52 1.71 -0.21
N PHE A 82 8.09 2.92 -0.30
CA PHE A 82 9.29 3.17 -1.10
C PHE A 82 10.51 2.40 -0.60
N SER A 83 10.75 2.36 0.73
CA SER A 83 11.85 1.60 1.31
C SER A 83 11.75 0.10 0.99
N LEU A 84 10.53 -0.47 1.09
CA LEU A 84 10.26 -1.86 0.74
C LEU A 84 10.53 -2.13 -0.76
N LEU A 85 10.09 -1.25 -1.65
CA LEU A 85 10.34 -1.35 -3.09
C LEU A 85 11.83 -1.29 -3.41
N ILE A 86 12.57 -0.34 -2.82
CA ILE A 86 14.02 -0.19 -3.00
C ILE A 86 14.75 -1.43 -2.50
N ALA A 87 14.40 -1.93 -1.31
CA ALA A 87 15.00 -3.14 -0.75
C ALA A 87 14.81 -4.36 -1.68
N ARG A 88 13.62 -4.50 -2.27
CA ARG A 88 13.36 -5.55 -3.26
C ARG A 88 14.13 -5.34 -4.55
N ALA A 89 14.14 -4.13 -5.10
CA ALA A 89 14.88 -3.81 -6.32
C ALA A 89 16.37 -4.14 -6.15
N TYR A 90 16.97 -3.77 -5.01
CA TYR A 90 18.35 -4.09 -4.67
C TYR A 90 18.62 -5.61 -4.62
N LEU A 91 17.72 -6.39 -4.02
CA LEU A 91 17.86 -7.85 -3.99
C LEU A 91 17.76 -8.49 -5.38
N VAL A 92 16.93 -7.93 -6.27
CA VAL A 92 16.80 -8.41 -7.65
C VAL A 92 18.06 -8.08 -8.45
N LEU A 93 18.55 -6.83 -8.38
CA LEU A 93 19.79 -6.40 -9.03
C LEU A 93 20.98 -7.26 -8.59
N ARG A 94 21.16 -7.46 -7.28
CA ARG A 94 22.24 -8.28 -6.73
C ARG A 94 22.16 -9.75 -7.14
N ARG A 95 20.95 -10.28 -7.41
CA ARG A 95 20.78 -11.64 -7.96
C ARG A 95 21.10 -11.72 -9.45
N ALA A 96 20.87 -10.64 -10.19
CA ALA A 96 21.24 -10.56 -11.61
C ALA A 96 22.76 -10.49 -11.78
N GLU A 97 23.46 -9.71 -10.96
CA GLU A 97 24.93 -9.61 -10.97
C GLU A 97 25.61 -10.96 -10.70
N LYS A 98 25.08 -11.77 -9.77
CA LYS A 98 25.63 -13.10 -9.46
C LYS A 98 25.43 -14.15 -10.57
N LYS A 99 24.61 -13.87 -11.57
CA LYS A 99 24.33 -14.77 -12.70
C LYS A 99 25.09 -14.40 -13.97
N SER A 100 25.68 -13.21 -14.03
CA SER A 100 26.56 -12.75 -15.10
C SER A 100 28.00 -13.14 -14.81
#